data_AF-A0AAE3HET7-F1
#
_entry.id   AF-A0AAE3HET7-F1
#
_cell.length_a   1.000
_cell.length_b   1.000
_cell.length_c   1.000
_cell.angle_alpha   90.00
_cell.angle_beta   90.00
_cell.angle_gamma   90.00
#
_symmetry.space_group_name_H-M   'P 1'
#
loop_
_entity.id
_entity.type
_entity.pdbx_description
1 polymer ?
#
loop_
_entity_poly.entity_id
_entity_poly.type
_entity_poly.pdbx_seq_one_letter_code
_entity_poly.pdbx_strand_id
1 'polypeptide(L)' 'MEYEYLKELNNIINTFLNLAETLLRDGVIDTKTYMDITNKKKEFLRDIKNIRK' A
#
# COMPACT_ATOMS: atom_id res chain seq x y z
N MET A 1 -7.83 18.63 9.81
CA MET A 1 -8.41 17.28 9.98
C MET A 1 -8.23 16.41 8.74
N GLU A 2 -8.70 16.80 7.57
CA GLU A 2 -8.65 15.95 6.36
C GLU A 2 -7.22 15.60 5.87
N TYR A 3 -6.26 16.51 6.06
CA TYR A 3 -4.84 16.30 5.73
C TYR A 3 -4.17 15.27 6.65
N GLU A 4 -4.51 15.24 7.93
CA GLU A 4 -3.94 14.28 8.88
C GLU A 4 -4.43 12.86 8.62
N TYR A 5 -5.72 12.71 8.29
CA TYR A 5 -6.28 11.41 7.89
C TYR A 5 -5.55 10.81 6.68
N LEU A 6 -5.24 11.62 5.65
CA LEU A 6 -4.47 11.13 4.50
C LEU A 6 -3.04 10.72 4.88
N LYS A 7 -2.43 11.47 5.80
CA LYS A 7 -1.08 11.17 6.29
C LYS A 7 -1.05 9.84 7.03
N GLU A 8 -2.02 9.62 7.93
CA GLU A 8 -2.17 8.33 8.62
C GLU A 8 -2.42 7.19 7.64
N LEU A 9 -3.30 7.39 6.67
CA LEU A 9 -3.61 6.37 5.67
C LEU A 9 -2.37 6.00 4.82
N ASN A 10 -1.60 7.01 4.38
CA ASN A 10 -0.33 6.78 3.69
C ASN A 10 0.66 6.01 4.56
N ASN A 11 0.74 6.33 5.86
CA ASN A 11 1.61 5.61 6.79
C ASN A 11 1.21 4.13 6.89
N ILE A 12 -0.09 3.83 7.05
CA ILE A 12 -0.59 2.45 7.10
C ILE A 12 -0.20 1.70 5.83
N ILE A 13 -0.40 2.30 4.66
CA ILE A 13 -0.07 1.68 3.37
C ILE A 13 1.43 1.37 3.27
N ASN A 14 2.29 2.32 3.68
CA ASN A 14 3.73 2.12 3.69
C ASN A 14 4.15 1.00 4.65
N THR A 15 3.51 0.89 5.83
CA THR A 15 3.75 -0.23 6.75
C THR A 15 3.41 -1.57 6.11
N PHE A 16 2.30 -1.66 5.38
CA PHE A 16 1.93 -2.88 4.65
C PHE A 16 2.92 -3.24 3.54
N LEU A 17 3.45 -2.24 2.81
CA LEU A 17 4.45 -2.48 1.76
C LEU A 17 5.76 -2.98 2.34
N ASN A 18 6.24 -2.38 3.43
CA ASN A 18 7.45 -2.83 4.11
C ASN A 18 7.31 -4.25 4.66
N LEU A 19 6.12 -4.61 5.15
CA LEU A 19 5.83 -5.98 5.57
C LEU A 19 5.86 -6.94 4.38
N ALA A 20 5.23 -6.58 3.26
CA ALA A 20 5.23 -7.40 2.05
C ALA A 20 6.65 -7.59 1.47
N GLU A 21 7.49 -6.56 1.50
CA GLU A 21 8.90 -6.64 1.10
C GLU A 21 9.70 -7.58 2.02
N THR A 22 9.45 -7.51 3.33
CA THR A 22 10.04 -8.45 4.31
C THR A 22 9.61 -9.88 4.02
N LEU A 23 8.32 -10.12 3.79
CA LEU A 23 7.80 -11.45 3.46
C LEU A 23 8.35 -11.99 2.13
N LEU A 24 8.59 -11.12 1.14
CA LEU A 24 9.23 -11.50 -0.12
C LEU A 24 10.70 -11.88 0.10
N ARG A 25 11.45 -11.05 0.84
CA ARG A 25 12.86 -11.30 1.18
C ARG A 25 13.03 -12.59 1.96
N ASP A 26 12.11 -12.86 2.89
CA ASP A 26 12.12 -14.06 3.71
C ASP A 26 11.57 -15.30 2.97
N GLY A 27 11.13 -15.14 1.71
CA GLY A 27 10.64 -16.22 0.85
C GLY A 27 9.26 -16.75 1.22
N VAL A 28 8.52 -16.03 2.07
CA VAL A 28 7.16 -16.41 2.51
C VAL A 28 6.14 -16.16 1.40
N ILE A 29 6.36 -15.11 0.60
CA ILE A 29 5.56 -14.82 -0.60
C ILE A 29 6.45 -14.76 -1.84
N ASP A 30 5.87 -15.03 -3.00
CA ASP A 30 6.56 -14.91 -4.27
C ASP A 30 6.50 -13.47 -4.84
N THR A 31 7.35 -13.21 -5.84
CA THR A 31 7.42 -11.92 -6.53
C THR A 31 6.07 -11.53 -7.14
N LYS A 32 5.29 -12.50 -7.61
CA LYS A 32 3.97 -12.25 -8.19
C LYS A 32 3.00 -11.70 -7.15
N THR A 33 2.93 -12.33 -5.98
CA THR A 33 2.10 -11.91 -4.84
C THR A 33 2.52 -10.52 -4.36
N TYR A 34 3.83 -10.27 -4.25
CA TYR A 34 4.33 -8.94 -3.92
C TYR A 34 3.91 -7.86 -4.93
N MET A 35 4.00 -8.15 -6.22
CA MET A 35 3.55 -7.26 -7.29
C MET A 35 2.04 -6.99 -7.23
N ASP A 36 1.23 -8.03 -7.00
CA ASP A 36 -0.22 -7.91 -6.89
C ASP A 36 -0.61 -7.03 -5.69
N ILE A 37 0.03 -7.22 -4.53
CA ILE A 37 -0.16 -6.36 -3.35
C ILE A 37 0.20 -4.90 -3.68
N THR A 38 1.35 -4.69 -4.31
CA THR A 38 1.85 -3.35 -4.66
C THR A 38 0.89 -2.64 -5.61
N ASN A 39 0.38 -3.35 -6.63
CA ASN A 39 -0.54 -2.79 -7.62
C ASN A 39 -1.89 -2.43 -7.00
N LYS A 40 -2.50 -3.33 -6.21
CA LYS A 40 -3.77 -3.05 -5.51
C LYS A 40 -3.67 -1.84 -4.59
N LYS A 41 -2.52 -1.63 -3.94
CA LYS A 41 -2.28 -0.46 -3.09
C LYS A 41 -2.15 0.84 -3.89
N LYS A 42 -1.50 0.82 -5.05
CA LYS A 42 -1.44 1.98 -5.97
C LYS A 42 -2.84 2.36 -6.47
N GLU A 43 -3.67 1.36 -6.80
CA GLU A 43 -5.06 1.57 -7.19
C GLU A 43 -5.87 2.21 -6.07
N PHE A 44 -5.79 1.65 -4.85
CA PHE A 44 -6.47 2.21 -3.68
C PHE A 44 -6.12 3.69 -3.43
N LEU A 45 -4.83 4.04 -3.50
CA LEU A 45 -4.38 5.43 -3.36
C LEU A 45 -4.90 6.34 -4.47
N ARG A 46 -4.99 5.84 -5.70
CA ARG A 46 -5.55 6.58 -6.84
C ARG A 46 -7.04 6.82 -6.64
N ASP A 47 -7.78 5.81 -6.20
CA ASP A 47 -9.22 5.90 -5.99
C ASP A 47 -9.55 6.91 -4.89
N ILE A 48 -8.79 6.94 -3.80
CA ILE A 48 -8.92 7.96 -2.74
C ILE A 48 -8.68 9.37 -3.26
N LYS A 49 -7.70 9.56 -4.16
CA LYS A 49 -7.47 10.87 -4.80
C LYS A 49 -8.64 11.27 -5.71
N ASN A 50 -9.24 10.30 -6.40
CA ASN A 50 -10.33 10.55 -7.34
C ASN A 50 -11.69 10.79 -6.65
N ILE A 51 -11.96 10.15 -5.52
CA ILE A 51 -13.18 10.41 -4.70
C ILE A 51 -13.25 11.88 -4.25
N ARG A 52 -12.12 12.59 -4.21
CA ARG A 52 -12.02 13.98 -3.77
C ARG A 52 -12.12 15.01 -4.91
N LYS A 53 -12.29 14.58 -6.17
CA LYS A 53 -12.59 15.48 -7.30
C LYS A 53 -14.09 15.69 -7.43
#